data_AF-A0A3B9DD03-F1
#
_entry.id   AF-A0A3B9DD03-F1
#
_cell.length_a   1.000
_cell.length_b   1.000
_cell.length_c   1.000
_cell.angle_alpha   90.00
_cell.angle_beta   90.00
_cell.angle_gamma   90.00
#
_symmetry.space_group_name_H-M   'P 1'
#
loop_
_entity.id
_entity.type
_entity.pdbx_description
1 polymer ?
#
loop_
_entity_poly.entity_id
_entity_poly.type
_entity_poly.pdbx_seq_one_letter_code
_entity_poly.pdbx_strand_id
1 'polypeptide(L)'
;MKLGCIFLRHNPVKISWLLTVISISALPYTCVLAADTESQQELVAGFWTSTSETERLATEAQLIEGARDTAELYHWFKTGPHFSIDVPKGQQESIRVAGDGTRFPYVYLIPESYDPEHSYPVEFMLHGGVSRPEWEPGGSWWRRGYESLKQEDRIVVVPASWERAFWWHENQAENLPAILKELKRTYNVDENRVTLSGVSDGGTGAYFFAFKQPTEWAAFFPYIGHPGVLRNSQSGEGYRLYFENLMTKPLYIVNGEIDRLYPASSLQGFIKILGETGVEHVFKAIKGGGHDTRWLPGETAFIEEFKLEHPRDPLPERIRWVADRIDKFNRNSWIQIDGLSRTPGLLDVRREDNLFVVSARGVSQFTLLLNPEEVDFSQPILVNVNGTTVMAENVSENKETLLKWAQKDLDRKMLFTAELNVQVPD
;
A
#
# COMPACT_ATOMS: atom_id res chain seq x y z
N MET A 1 -69.09 3.12 44.42
CA MET A 1 -68.08 3.69 45.33
C MET A 1 -67.14 4.52 44.46
N LYS A 2 -67.20 5.84 44.62
CA LYS A 2 -66.42 6.96 44.04
C LYS A 2 -66.14 6.90 42.52
N LEU A 3 -67.04 7.43 41.68
CA LEU A 3 -67.22 8.87 41.28
C LEU A 3 -66.09 9.29 40.34
N GLY A 4 -66.29 9.79 39.12
CA GLY A 4 -67.38 10.46 38.40
C GLY A 4 -66.67 11.25 37.28
N CYS A 5 -67.25 11.88 36.26
CA CYS A 5 -68.60 12.20 35.87
C CYS A 5 -68.53 12.61 34.38
N ILE A 6 -69.67 12.58 33.70
CA ILE A 6 -69.86 12.82 32.27
C ILE A 6 -70.20 14.31 32.04
N PHE A 7 -70.10 14.76 30.76
CA PHE A 7 -70.81 15.87 30.10
C PHE A 7 -70.22 17.29 30.31
N LEU A 8 -70.17 18.24 29.36
CA LEU A 8 -71.02 18.59 28.20
C LEU A 8 -70.27 19.49 27.19
N ARG A 9 -70.80 19.56 25.96
CA ARG A 9 -70.39 20.40 24.81
C ARG A 9 -70.73 21.89 25.00
N HIS A 10 -69.98 22.82 24.39
CA HIS A 10 -70.42 23.71 23.29
C HIS A 10 -69.44 24.86 22.93
N ASN A 11 -69.25 25.00 21.61
CA ASN A 11 -68.92 26.17 20.76
C ASN A 11 -67.60 26.97 20.88
N PRO A 12 -66.90 27.18 19.75
CA PRO A 12 -65.73 28.07 19.66
C PRO A 12 -66.07 29.40 18.97
N VAL A 13 -65.65 30.55 19.52
CA VAL A 13 -65.35 31.76 18.73
C VAL A 13 -64.24 32.59 19.41
N LYS A 14 -63.11 32.68 18.69
CA LYS A 14 -62.09 33.76 18.51
C LYS A 14 -61.65 34.58 19.74
N ILE A 15 -60.32 34.73 19.90
CA ILE A 15 -59.60 36.02 19.73
C ILE A 15 -58.07 35.78 19.73
N SER A 16 -57.44 36.44 18.78
CA SER A 16 -56.01 36.58 18.44
C SER A 16 -55.07 36.90 19.61
N TRP A 17 -53.92 36.21 19.67
CA TRP A 17 -52.68 36.74 20.25
C TRP A 17 -51.55 36.59 19.23
N LEU A 18 -50.92 37.72 18.89
CA LEU A 18 -49.71 37.80 18.07
C LEU A 18 -48.57 37.03 18.77
N LEU A 19 -47.91 36.13 18.04
CA LEU A 19 -46.59 35.62 18.37
C LEU A 19 -45.61 36.13 17.31
N THR A 20 -44.73 37.02 17.75
CA THR A 20 -43.58 37.51 17.01
C THR A 20 -42.65 36.34 16.71
N VAL A 21 -42.52 35.96 15.44
CA VAL A 21 -41.49 35.02 15.00
C VAL A 21 -40.17 35.78 14.92
N ILE A 22 -39.25 35.46 15.84
CA ILE A 22 -37.84 35.80 15.67
C ILE A 22 -37.28 34.80 14.66
N SER A 23 -37.22 35.21 13.40
CA SER A 23 -36.51 34.48 12.36
C SER A 23 -35.00 34.63 12.62
N ILE A 24 -34.38 33.61 13.22
CA ILE A 24 -32.93 33.49 13.27
C ILE A 24 -32.47 33.12 11.86
N SER A 25 -31.97 34.11 11.13
CA SER A 25 -31.34 33.96 9.82
C SER A 25 -29.99 33.24 9.97
N ALA A 26 -29.99 31.91 9.88
CA ALA A 26 -28.80 31.05 9.93
C ALA A 26 -28.22 30.71 8.52
N LEU A 27 -28.41 31.59 7.52
CA LEU A 27 -28.23 31.23 6.10
C LEU A 27 -27.00 31.79 5.33
N PRO A 28 -26.06 32.60 5.87
CA PRO A 28 -24.83 32.93 5.13
C PRO A 28 -23.62 32.05 5.47
N TYR A 29 -23.53 31.49 6.67
CA TYR A 29 -22.33 30.76 7.12
C TYR A 29 -22.23 29.34 6.58
N THR A 30 -23.35 28.64 6.43
CA THR A 30 -23.36 27.26 5.91
C THR A 30 -23.00 27.16 4.44
N CYS A 31 -23.33 28.19 3.65
CA CYS A 31 -23.06 28.20 2.20
C CYS A 31 -21.59 28.48 1.87
N VAL A 32 -20.90 29.29 2.69
CA VAL A 32 -19.46 29.59 2.51
C VAL A 32 -18.61 28.38 2.92
N LEU A 33 -18.91 27.75 4.06
CA LEU A 33 -18.19 26.55 4.50
C LEU A 33 -18.32 25.38 3.53
N ALA A 34 -19.49 25.21 2.90
CA ALA A 34 -19.70 24.19 1.88
C ALA A 34 -18.85 24.44 0.63
N ALA A 35 -18.79 25.69 0.15
CA ALA A 35 -17.99 26.08 -1.01
C ALA A 35 -16.47 25.96 -0.76
N ASP A 36 -16.01 26.32 0.45
CA ASP A 36 -14.60 26.16 0.83
C ASP A 36 -14.22 24.68 0.91
N THR A 37 -15.10 23.82 1.43
CA THR A 37 -14.87 22.37 1.50
C THR A 37 -14.85 21.72 0.10
N GLU A 38 -15.74 22.15 -0.78
CA GLU A 38 -15.80 21.69 -2.17
C GLU A 38 -14.51 22.06 -2.93
N SER A 39 -14.04 23.31 -2.79
CA SER A 39 -12.78 23.76 -3.37
C SER A 39 -11.54 23.00 -2.83
N GLN A 40 -11.53 22.65 -1.53
CA GLN A 40 -10.45 21.84 -0.93
C GLN A 40 -10.42 20.42 -1.51
N GLN A 41 -11.58 19.78 -1.64
CA GLN A 41 -11.70 18.44 -2.22
C GLN A 41 -11.27 18.42 -3.69
N GLU A 42 -11.58 19.46 -4.45
CA GLU A 42 -11.10 19.63 -5.84
C GLU A 42 -9.58 19.75 -5.91
N LEU A 43 -8.93 20.46 -4.99
CA LEU A 43 -7.46 20.58 -4.96
C LEU A 43 -6.79 19.24 -4.61
N VAL A 44 -7.31 18.53 -3.61
CA VAL A 44 -6.79 17.19 -3.25
C VAL A 44 -6.99 16.22 -4.40
N ALA A 45 -8.17 16.21 -5.04
CA ALA A 45 -8.44 15.40 -6.21
C ALA A 45 -7.52 15.76 -7.37
N GLY A 46 -7.34 17.05 -7.68
CA GLY A 46 -6.45 17.53 -8.73
C GLY A 46 -5.00 17.09 -8.52
N PHE A 47 -4.50 17.15 -7.27
CA PHE A 47 -3.18 16.61 -6.93
C PHE A 47 -3.12 15.10 -7.13
N TRP A 48 -4.11 14.39 -6.58
CA TRP A 48 -4.13 12.93 -6.53
C TRP A 48 -4.21 12.30 -7.90
N THR A 49 -5.07 12.82 -8.78
CA THR A 49 -5.32 12.25 -10.11
C THR A 49 -4.35 12.72 -11.18
N SER A 50 -3.51 13.74 -10.91
CA SER A 50 -2.64 14.30 -11.94
C SER A 50 -1.54 13.33 -12.39
N THR A 51 -1.42 13.19 -13.71
CA THR A 51 -0.33 12.48 -14.39
C THR A 51 0.71 13.44 -14.97
N SER A 52 0.43 14.74 -14.98
CA SER A 52 1.29 15.81 -15.48
C SER A 52 2.05 16.46 -14.32
N GLU A 53 3.37 16.46 -14.39
CA GLU A 53 4.20 17.12 -13.38
C GLU A 53 3.88 18.62 -13.27
N THR A 54 3.68 19.30 -14.39
CA THR A 54 3.36 20.73 -14.40
C THR A 54 2.03 21.04 -13.71
N GLU A 55 0.99 20.26 -14.00
CA GLU A 55 -0.34 20.46 -13.39
C GLU A 55 -0.32 20.12 -11.90
N ARG A 56 0.40 19.06 -11.53
CA ARG A 56 0.59 18.69 -10.13
C ARG A 56 1.30 19.80 -9.36
N LEU A 57 2.42 20.32 -9.86
CA LEU A 57 3.17 21.41 -9.21
C LEU A 57 2.32 22.68 -9.06
N ALA A 58 1.47 22.99 -10.04
CA ALA A 58 0.53 24.10 -9.94
C ALA A 58 -0.55 23.87 -8.86
N THR A 59 -0.99 22.62 -8.68
CA THR A 59 -1.94 22.24 -7.63
C THR A 59 -1.27 22.19 -6.25
N GLU A 60 -0.03 21.72 -6.15
CA GLU A 60 0.78 21.75 -4.93
C GLU A 60 0.93 23.19 -4.40
N ALA A 61 1.22 24.16 -5.27
CA ALA A 61 1.32 25.56 -4.88
C ALA A 61 0.00 26.08 -4.28
N GLN A 62 -1.15 25.73 -4.89
CA GLN A 62 -2.48 26.10 -4.39
C GLN A 62 -2.82 25.42 -3.06
N LEU A 63 -2.44 24.15 -2.88
CA LEU A 63 -2.61 23.43 -1.62
C LEU A 63 -1.79 24.05 -0.49
N ILE A 64 -0.54 24.44 -0.77
CA ILE A 64 0.35 25.08 0.20
C ILE A 64 -0.22 26.44 0.65
N GLU A 65 -0.69 27.24 -0.29
CA GLU A 65 -1.28 28.56 -0.03
C GLU A 65 -2.66 28.45 0.65
N GLY A 66 -3.47 27.47 0.24
CA GLY A 66 -4.84 27.30 0.71
C GLY A 66 -4.97 26.78 2.14
N ALA A 67 -4.06 25.89 2.58
CA ALA A 67 -4.08 25.40 3.95
C ALA A 67 -3.45 26.42 4.92
N ARG A 68 -4.03 26.66 6.09
CA ARG A 68 -3.44 27.52 7.14
C ARG A 68 -2.11 26.99 7.65
N ASP A 69 -2.04 25.68 7.88
CA ASP A 69 -0.89 25.00 8.48
C ASP A 69 -0.75 23.56 7.95
N THR A 70 0.30 22.87 8.38
CA THR A 70 0.58 21.50 7.93
C THR A 70 -0.44 20.50 8.48
N ALA A 71 -1.00 20.73 9.67
CA ALA A 71 -2.00 19.86 10.27
C ALA A 71 -3.32 19.87 9.50
N GLU A 72 -3.75 21.05 9.03
CA GLU A 72 -4.92 21.19 8.17
C GLU A 72 -4.72 20.48 6.83
N LEU A 73 -3.57 20.68 6.17
CA LEU A 73 -3.26 19.99 4.92
C LEU A 73 -3.16 18.46 5.11
N TYR A 74 -2.58 18.00 6.23
CA TYR A 74 -2.56 16.58 6.59
C TYR A 74 -3.97 16.01 6.69
N HIS A 75 -4.91 16.72 7.34
CA HIS A 75 -6.29 16.28 7.46
C HIS A 75 -7.01 16.18 6.10
N TRP A 76 -6.73 17.11 5.18
CA TRP A 76 -7.26 17.05 3.80
C TRP A 76 -6.78 15.77 3.09
N PHE A 77 -5.49 15.46 3.17
CA PHE A 77 -4.93 14.25 2.57
C PHE A 77 -5.34 12.95 3.26
N LYS A 78 -5.55 12.98 4.59
CA LYS A 78 -6.05 11.84 5.35
C LYS A 78 -7.48 11.47 4.94
N THR A 79 -8.31 12.49 4.69
CA THR A 79 -9.65 12.33 4.12
C THR A 79 -9.55 11.77 2.70
N GLY A 80 -8.60 12.27 1.91
CA GLY A 80 -8.36 11.84 0.55
C GLY A 80 -9.30 12.49 -0.46
N PRO A 81 -9.14 12.18 -1.76
CA PRO A 81 -9.99 12.73 -2.81
C PRO A 81 -11.36 12.06 -2.84
N HIS A 82 -12.35 12.75 -3.41
CA HIS A 82 -13.59 12.12 -3.84
C HIS A 82 -13.35 11.32 -5.13
N PHE A 83 -13.73 10.04 -5.11
CA PHE A 83 -13.63 9.17 -6.28
C PHE A 83 -14.93 9.22 -7.09
N SER A 84 -14.81 9.18 -8.42
CA SER A 84 -15.98 9.21 -9.30
C SER A 84 -16.65 7.83 -9.39
N ILE A 85 -17.98 7.81 -9.46
CA ILE A 85 -18.76 6.62 -9.83
C ILE A 85 -18.67 6.35 -11.35
N ASP A 86 -18.42 7.39 -12.14
CA ASP A 86 -18.32 7.38 -13.60
C ASP A 86 -16.90 7.01 -14.05
N VAL A 87 -16.43 5.85 -13.58
CA VAL A 87 -15.14 5.25 -13.96
C VAL A 87 -15.37 3.93 -14.69
N PRO A 88 -14.40 3.46 -15.51
CA PRO A 88 -14.51 2.17 -16.17
C PRO A 88 -14.68 1.01 -15.16
N LYS A 89 -15.57 0.06 -15.45
CA LYS A 89 -15.84 -1.12 -14.60
C LYS A 89 -15.62 -2.42 -15.38
N GLY A 90 -15.64 -3.55 -14.70
CA GLY A 90 -15.39 -4.84 -15.33
C GLY A 90 -13.93 -4.99 -15.78
N GLN A 91 -13.72 -5.66 -16.91
CA GLN A 91 -12.38 -5.91 -17.45
C GLN A 91 -11.82 -4.69 -18.19
N GLN A 92 -10.66 -4.22 -17.74
CA GLN A 92 -9.92 -3.10 -18.33
C GLN A 92 -8.52 -3.56 -18.73
N GLU A 93 -8.26 -3.66 -20.03
CA GLU A 93 -6.92 -3.96 -20.55
C GLU A 93 -6.14 -2.66 -20.78
N SER A 94 -4.91 -2.60 -20.29
CA SER A 94 -4.08 -1.41 -20.42
C SER A 94 -2.60 -1.79 -20.54
N ILE A 95 -1.78 -0.81 -20.91
CA ILE A 95 -0.35 -0.96 -21.10
C ILE A 95 0.34 0.25 -20.49
N ARG A 96 1.19 0.02 -19.49
CA ARG A 96 2.09 1.05 -18.97
C ARG A 96 3.33 1.08 -19.85
N VAL A 97 3.75 2.27 -20.26
CA VAL A 97 5.00 2.46 -21.01
C VAL A 97 6.02 3.14 -20.09
N ALA A 98 7.16 2.48 -19.85
CA ALA A 98 8.25 3.05 -19.07
C ALA A 98 9.00 4.13 -19.87
N GLY A 99 9.84 4.91 -19.18
CA GLY A 99 10.61 6.01 -19.82
C GLY A 99 11.58 5.55 -20.92
N ASP A 100 12.00 4.30 -20.90
CA ASP A 100 12.83 3.67 -21.93
C ASP A 100 12.01 3.08 -23.11
N GLY A 101 10.69 3.23 -23.08
CA GLY A 101 9.76 2.70 -24.08
C GLY A 101 9.30 1.27 -23.83
N THR A 102 9.77 0.59 -22.77
CA THR A 102 9.33 -0.77 -22.44
C THR A 102 7.84 -0.77 -22.11
N ARG A 103 7.08 -1.68 -22.73
CA ARG A 103 5.64 -1.83 -22.55
C ARG A 103 5.34 -2.90 -21.53
N PHE A 104 4.50 -2.60 -20.56
CA PHE A 104 4.04 -3.52 -19.52
C PHE A 104 2.52 -3.67 -19.60
N PRO A 105 2.02 -4.69 -20.31
CA PRO A 105 0.59 -5.01 -20.34
C PRO A 105 0.08 -5.45 -18.97
N TYR A 106 -1.15 -5.08 -18.65
CA TYR A 106 -1.86 -5.55 -17.47
C TYR A 106 -3.38 -5.46 -17.67
N VAL A 107 -4.11 -6.17 -16.81
CA VAL A 107 -5.58 -6.13 -16.76
C VAL A 107 -6.04 -5.72 -15.37
N TYR A 108 -6.99 -4.80 -15.27
CA TYR A 108 -7.81 -4.62 -14.08
C TYR A 108 -9.13 -5.34 -14.24
N LEU A 109 -9.58 -5.98 -13.17
CA LEU A 109 -10.93 -6.51 -13.02
C LEU A 109 -11.57 -5.71 -11.89
N ILE A 110 -12.35 -4.71 -12.28
CA ILE A 110 -13.08 -3.84 -11.39
C ILE A 110 -14.47 -4.46 -11.17
N PRO A 111 -14.99 -4.54 -9.93
CA PRO A 111 -16.36 -4.95 -9.67
C PRO A 111 -17.35 -4.18 -10.55
N GLU A 112 -18.34 -4.88 -11.12
CA GLU A 112 -19.41 -4.19 -11.87
C GLU A 112 -20.24 -3.33 -10.91
N SER A 113 -20.32 -3.74 -9.64
CA SER A 113 -20.93 -2.99 -8.56
C SER A 113 -20.03 -1.95 -7.90
N TYR A 114 -18.91 -1.55 -8.52
CA TYR A 114 -18.00 -0.55 -7.92
C TYR A 114 -18.76 0.70 -7.49
N ASP A 115 -18.50 1.11 -6.25
CA ASP A 115 -19.09 2.23 -5.54
C ASP A 115 -17.95 3.02 -4.87
N PRO A 116 -17.71 4.29 -5.25
CA PRO A 116 -16.59 5.08 -4.74
C PRO A 116 -16.67 5.38 -3.25
N GLU A 117 -17.83 5.23 -2.60
CA GLU A 117 -17.98 5.41 -1.15
C GLU A 117 -17.37 4.24 -0.36
N HIS A 118 -17.08 3.12 -1.02
CA HIS A 118 -16.43 1.96 -0.43
C HIS A 118 -14.97 1.86 -0.90
N SER A 119 -14.04 1.66 0.03
CA SER A 119 -12.65 1.34 -0.30
C SER A 119 -12.50 -0.16 -0.59
N TYR A 120 -11.88 -0.51 -1.71
CA TYR A 120 -11.75 -1.90 -2.16
C TYR A 120 -10.34 -2.46 -1.88
N PRO A 121 -10.23 -3.67 -1.29
CA PRO A 121 -9.00 -4.45 -1.33
C PRO A 121 -8.51 -4.65 -2.77
N VAL A 122 -7.20 -4.86 -2.93
CA VAL A 122 -6.58 -5.10 -4.24
C VAL A 122 -5.76 -6.38 -4.20
N GLU A 123 -5.90 -7.21 -5.22
CA GLU A 123 -5.11 -8.45 -5.37
C GLU A 123 -4.35 -8.46 -6.68
N PHE A 124 -3.02 -8.42 -6.61
CA PHE A 124 -2.14 -8.66 -7.74
C PHE A 124 -1.90 -10.16 -7.89
N MET A 125 -2.16 -10.72 -9.08
CA MET A 125 -2.01 -12.15 -9.35
C MET A 125 -0.91 -12.43 -10.39
N LEU A 126 0.32 -12.71 -9.95
CA LEU A 126 1.44 -12.95 -10.85
C LEU A 126 1.40 -14.34 -11.50
N HIS A 127 1.60 -14.39 -12.81
CA HIS A 127 1.60 -15.64 -13.56
C HIS A 127 2.97 -16.33 -13.62
N GLY A 128 2.97 -17.65 -13.86
CA GLY A 128 4.19 -18.42 -14.11
C GLY A 128 4.63 -18.41 -15.58
N GLY A 129 5.78 -19.02 -15.88
CA GLY A 129 6.24 -19.25 -17.25
C GLY A 129 6.71 -17.97 -17.93
N VAL A 130 7.54 -17.19 -17.23
CA VAL A 130 7.97 -15.86 -17.68
C VAL A 130 9.03 -15.89 -18.78
N SER A 131 9.67 -17.04 -19.04
CA SER A 131 10.63 -17.21 -20.15
C SER A 131 9.95 -17.40 -21.50
N ARG A 132 9.08 -16.46 -21.87
CA ARG A 132 8.35 -16.41 -23.15
C ARG A 132 8.55 -15.04 -23.78
N PRO A 133 8.37 -14.88 -25.11
CA PRO A 133 8.42 -13.56 -25.75
C PRO A 133 7.40 -12.58 -25.16
N GLU A 134 7.64 -11.28 -25.37
CA GLU A 134 6.66 -10.23 -25.03
C GLU A 134 5.31 -10.49 -25.69
N TRP A 135 4.24 -10.07 -25.02
CA TRP A 135 2.90 -10.22 -25.54
C TRP A 135 2.59 -9.20 -26.64
N GLU A 136 2.06 -9.71 -27.75
CA GLU A 136 1.47 -8.90 -28.81
C GLU A 136 -0.05 -8.74 -28.58
N PRO A 137 -0.64 -7.56 -28.83
CA PRO A 137 -2.08 -7.34 -28.74
C PRO A 137 -2.87 -8.41 -29.52
N GLY A 138 -3.86 -9.02 -28.86
CA GLY A 138 -4.66 -10.13 -29.45
C GLY A 138 -3.99 -11.52 -29.41
N GLY A 139 -2.79 -11.62 -28.82
CA GLY A 139 -2.10 -12.88 -28.56
C GLY A 139 -2.89 -13.80 -27.63
N SER A 140 -2.86 -15.11 -27.92
CA SER A 140 -3.65 -16.12 -27.21
C SER A 140 -3.06 -16.60 -25.88
N TRP A 141 -1.87 -16.14 -25.50
CA TRP A 141 -1.18 -16.52 -24.28
C TRP A 141 -1.33 -15.46 -23.20
N TRP A 142 -2.41 -15.58 -22.43
CA TRP A 142 -2.50 -15.51 -20.98
C TRP A 142 -4.01 -15.42 -20.67
N ARG A 143 -4.58 -16.51 -20.14
CA ARG A 143 -6.03 -16.75 -19.87
C ARG A 143 -7.03 -16.23 -20.93
N ARG A 144 -7.57 -17.15 -21.75
CA ARG A 144 -8.97 -17.00 -22.17
C ARG A 144 -9.83 -17.18 -20.90
N GLY A 145 -10.45 -16.11 -20.39
CA GLY A 145 -11.41 -16.18 -19.28
C GLY A 145 -11.00 -15.50 -17.96
N TYR A 146 -10.74 -14.19 -18.00
CA TYR A 146 -10.64 -13.38 -16.77
C TYR A 146 -11.94 -13.30 -15.98
N GLU A 147 -13.07 -13.60 -16.61
CA GLU A 147 -14.37 -13.73 -15.93
C GLU A 147 -14.30 -14.61 -14.67
N SER A 148 -13.51 -15.70 -14.72
CA SER A 148 -13.33 -16.59 -13.56
C SER A 148 -12.53 -15.99 -12.39
N LEU A 149 -11.85 -14.85 -12.62
CA LEU A 149 -11.07 -14.13 -11.62
C LEU A 149 -11.81 -12.92 -11.06
N LYS A 150 -12.93 -12.50 -11.70
CA LYS A 150 -13.71 -11.37 -11.19
C LYS A 150 -14.23 -11.69 -9.80
N GLN A 151 -14.16 -10.68 -8.94
CA GLN A 151 -14.66 -10.71 -7.57
C GLN A 151 -15.41 -9.39 -7.37
N GLU A 152 -16.59 -9.42 -6.75
CA GLU A 152 -17.35 -8.20 -6.50
C GLU A 152 -16.89 -7.46 -5.24
N ASP A 153 -16.11 -8.11 -4.37
CA ASP A 153 -15.66 -7.58 -3.08
C ASP A 153 -14.26 -6.92 -3.13
N ARG A 154 -13.56 -6.96 -4.27
CA ARG A 154 -12.19 -6.45 -4.44
C ARG A 154 -11.86 -6.15 -5.89
N ILE A 155 -10.79 -5.38 -6.09
CA ILE A 155 -10.19 -5.19 -7.40
C ILE A 155 -9.10 -6.25 -7.62
N VAL A 156 -9.14 -6.94 -8.76
CA VAL A 156 -8.06 -7.86 -9.15
C VAL A 156 -7.21 -7.24 -10.24
N VAL A 157 -5.90 -7.22 -10.02
CA VAL A 157 -4.91 -6.74 -10.99
C VAL A 157 -4.14 -7.92 -11.51
N VAL A 158 -4.02 -8.02 -12.83
CA VAL A 158 -3.15 -9.02 -13.41
C VAL A 158 -2.14 -8.45 -14.40
N PRO A 159 -0.87 -8.30 -13.98
CA PRO A 159 0.19 -7.83 -14.86
C PRO A 159 0.75 -8.97 -15.74
N ALA A 160 1.47 -8.60 -16.79
CA ALA A 160 2.23 -9.51 -17.64
C ALA A 160 3.75 -9.46 -17.38
N SER A 161 4.42 -10.60 -17.60
CA SER A 161 5.88 -10.76 -17.55
C SER A 161 6.36 -11.70 -18.66
N TRP A 162 7.58 -11.46 -19.14
CA TRP A 162 8.17 -12.14 -20.30
C TRP A 162 9.70 -12.17 -20.19
N GLU A 163 10.39 -12.74 -21.18
CA GLU A 163 11.81 -13.11 -21.14
C GLU A 163 12.79 -11.94 -20.96
N ARG A 164 12.32 -10.71 -21.13
CA ARG A 164 13.09 -9.48 -20.91
C ARG A 164 12.62 -8.68 -19.68
N ALA A 165 11.59 -9.16 -18.98
CA ALA A 165 10.98 -8.50 -17.84
C ALA A 165 10.43 -9.53 -16.84
N PHE A 166 11.30 -10.42 -16.35
CA PHE A 166 10.95 -11.35 -15.27
C PHE A 166 10.49 -10.57 -14.04
N TRP A 167 9.62 -11.18 -13.21
CA TRP A 167 9.07 -10.52 -12.02
C TRP A 167 10.13 -9.98 -11.05
N TRP A 168 11.32 -10.57 -11.05
CA TRP A 168 12.46 -10.17 -10.23
C TRP A 168 13.48 -9.31 -10.99
N HIS A 169 13.09 -8.67 -12.10
CA HIS A 169 13.89 -7.63 -12.75
C HIS A 169 13.52 -6.24 -12.21
N GLU A 170 14.48 -5.31 -12.21
CA GLU A 170 14.26 -3.94 -11.75
C GLU A 170 13.08 -3.26 -12.46
N ASN A 171 12.89 -3.53 -13.74
CA ASN A 171 11.83 -2.92 -14.52
C ASN A 171 10.43 -3.34 -14.06
N GLN A 172 10.25 -4.58 -13.59
CA GLN A 172 9.00 -5.03 -12.96
C GLN A 172 8.86 -4.49 -11.53
N ALA A 173 9.98 -4.37 -10.82
CA ALA A 173 10.05 -3.76 -9.51
C ALA A 173 9.57 -2.28 -9.52
N GLU A 174 9.80 -1.57 -10.61
CA GLU A 174 9.24 -0.24 -10.84
C GLU A 174 7.80 -0.30 -11.38
N ASN A 175 7.49 -1.31 -12.19
CA ASN A 175 6.21 -1.42 -12.88
C ASN A 175 5.02 -1.72 -11.96
N LEU A 176 5.13 -2.70 -11.06
CA LEU A 176 3.99 -3.15 -10.25
C LEU A 176 3.48 -2.06 -9.30
N PRO A 177 4.35 -1.36 -8.54
CA PRO A 177 3.93 -0.19 -7.76
C PRO A 177 3.36 0.93 -8.62
N ALA A 178 3.88 1.14 -9.84
CA ALA A 178 3.35 2.16 -10.74
C ALA A 178 1.94 1.81 -11.26
N ILE A 179 1.66 0.54 -11.55
CA ILE A 179 0.31 0.06 -11.87
C ILE A 179 -0.63 0.31 -10.67
N LEU A 180 -0.21 -0.04 -9.45
CA LEU A 180 -1.01 0.24 -8.25
C LEU A 180 -1.30 1.73 -8.08
N LYS A 181 -0.33 2.62 -8.38
CA LYS A 181 -0.56 4.07 -8.36
C LYS A 181 -1.62 4.50 -9.36
N GLU A 182 -1.57 4.02 -10.61
CA GLU A 182 -2.64 4.34 -11.58
C GLU A 182 -4.01 3.90 -11.07
N LEU A 183 -4.09 2.73 -10.43
CA LEU A 183 -5.33 2.27 -9.81
C LEU A 183 -5.78 3.21 -8.67
N LYS A 184 -4.87 3.58 -7.76
CA LYS A 184 -5.11 4.50 -6.64
C LYS A 184 -5.56 5.89 -7.11
N ARG A 185 -5.19 6.33 -8.33
CA ARG A 185 -5.67 7.60 -8.90
C ARG A 185 -7.13 7.55 -9.32
N THR A 186 -7.63 6.40 -9.74
CA THR A 186 -8.96 6.27 -10.36
C THR A 186 -10.00 5.67 -9.42
N TYR A 187 -9.60 4.74 -8.56
CA TYR A 187 -10.52 3.97 -7.72
C TYR A 187 -10.21 4.15 -6.23
N ASN A 188 -11.23 4.09 -5.39
CA ASN A 188 -11.09 4.10 -3.94
C ASN A 188 -10.52 2.75 -3.47
N VAL A 189 -9.21 2.71 -3.28
CA VAL A 189 -8.46 1.51 -2.85
C VAL A 189 -8.33 1.52 -1.32
N ASP A 190 -8.52 0.36 -0.69
CA ASP A 190 -8.06 0.11 0.69
C ASP A 190 -6.55 -0.17 0.65
N GLU A 191 -5.74 0.85 0.94
CA GLU A 191 -4.28 0.77 0.85
C GLU A 191 -3.65 -0.19 1.88
N ASN A 192 -4.41 -0.60 2.90
CA ASN A 192 -3.96 -1.61 3.86
C ASN A 192 -4.36 -3.03 3.48
N ARG A 193 -5.11 -3.23 2.38
CA ARG A 193 -5.51 -4.56 1.89
C ARG A 193 -5.09 -4.79 0.44
N VAL A 194 -3.87 -4.39 0.10
CA VAL A 194 -3.22 -4.69 -1.18
C VAL A 194 -2.35 -5.93 -1.03
N THR A 195 -2.64 -7.00 -1.78
CA THR A 195 -1.96 -8.30 -1.66
C THR A 195 -1.28 -8.70 -2.96
N LEU A 196 -0.20 -9.47 -2.86
CA LEU A 196 0.55 -9.96 -4.02
C LEU A 196 0.65 -11.49 -3.97
N SER A 197 -0.10 -12.15 -4.84
CA SER A 197 -0.03 -13.59 -5.04
C SER A 197 0.70 -13.94 -6.32
N GLY A 198 1.18 -15.17 -6.43
CA GLY A 198 1.73 -15.63 -7.69
C GLY A 198 1.97 -17.12 -7.76
N VAL A 199 1.94 -17.67 -8.98
CA VAL A 199 2.10 -19.09 -9.24
C VAL A 199 3.41 -19.36 -9.98
N SER A 200 4.20 -20.35 -9.54
CA SER A 200 5.45 -20.76 -10.18
C SER A 200 6.46 -19.59 -10.24
N ASP A 201 6.89 -19.15 -11.41
CA ASP A 201 7.69 -17.92 -11.55
C ASP A 201 7.01 -16.70 -10.91
N GLY A 202 5.68 -16.61 -10.96
CA GLY A 202 4.92 -15.58 -10.24
C GLY A 202 5.04 -15.71 -8.72
N GLY A 203 5.11 -16.94 -8.20
CA GLY A 203 5.35 -17.19 -6.78
C GLY A 203 6.79 -16.81 -6.37
N THR A 204 7.76 -17.05 -7.26
CA THR A 204 9.12 -16.51 -7.13
C THR A 204 9.13 -14.98 -7.17
N GLY A 205 8.30 -14.37 -8.01
CA GLY A 205 8.05 -12.92 -8.03
C GLY A 205 7.52 -12.40 -6.70
N ALA A 206 6.51 -13.05 -6.11
CA ALA A 206 5.99 -12.68 -4.80
C ALA A 206 7.07 -12.68 -3.71
N TYR A 207 7.97 -13.67 -3.71
CA TYR A 207 9.15 -13.64 -2.83
C TYR A 207 10.07 -12.45 -3.10
N PHE A 208 10.33 -12.10 -4.37
CA PHE A 208 11.19 -10.96 -4.71
C PHE A 208 10.65 -9.66 -4.12
N PHE A 209 9.36 -9.37 -4.32
CA PHE A 209 8.73 -8.16 -3.78
C PHE A 209 8.72 -8.17 -2.25
N ALA A 210 8.48 -9.32 -1.61
CA ALA A 210 8.57 -9.45 -0.16
C ALA A 210 9.98 -9.08 0.36
N PHE A 211 11.04 -9.53 -0.32
CA PHE A 211 12.41 -9.25 0.09
C PHE A 211 12.94 -7.86 -0.27
N LYS A 212 12.43 -7.23 -1.33
CA LYS A 212 13.05 -6.04 -1.94
C LYS A 212 12.16 -4.81 -1.99
N GLN A 213 10.84 -4.97 -2.04
CA GLN A 213 9.89 -3.86 -2.19
C GLN A 213 8.57 -4.12 -1.45
N PRO A 214 8.59 -4.25 -0.12
CA PRO A 214 7.42 -4.68 0.62
C PRO A 214 6.43 -3.57 0.99
N THR A 215 6.78 -2.30 0.78
CA THR A 215 6.06 -1.13 1.34
C THR A 215 4.58 -1.09 1.02
N GLU A 216 4.19 -1.34 -0.24
CA GLU A 216 2.80 -1.24 -0.69
C GLU A 216 1.92 -2.43 -0.29
N TRP A 217 2.54 -3.54 0.12
CA TRP A 217 1.86 -4.83 0.21
C TRP A 217 1.56 -5.20 1.66
N ALA A 218 0.34 -5.68 1.88
CA ALA A 218 -0.15 -6.22 3.15
C ALA A 218 0.42 -7.61 3.43
N ALA A 219 0.28 -8.52 2.47
CA ALA A 219 0.73 -9.91 2.58
C ALA A 219 1.10 -10.51 1.21
N PHE A 220 1.92 -11.55 1.25
CA PHE A 220 2.45 -12.23 0.07
C PHE A 220 2.04 -13.70 0.01
N PHE A 221 1.68 -14.16 -1.18
CA PHE A 221 1.14 -15.50 -1.40
C PHE A 221 1.92 -16.24 -2.50
N PRO A 222 3.14 -16.70 -2.20
CA PRO A 222 3.95 -17.45 -3.14
C PRO A 222 3.46 -18.90 -3.27
N TYR A 223 2.84 -19.20 -4.39
CA TYR A 223 2.31 -20.53 -4.71
C TYR A 223 3.24 -21.25 -5.68
N ILE A 224 3.65 -22.46 -5.30
CA ILE A 224 4.56 -23.34 -6.05
C ILE A 224 5.75 -22.59 -6.64
N GLY A 225 6.25 -21.58 -5.94
CA GLY A 225 7.45 -20.80 -6.30
C GLY A 225 8.65 -21.19 -5.44
N HIS A 226 9.82 -20.62 -5.72
CA HIS A 226 11.04 -20.97 -4.98
C HIS A 226 12.02 -19.81 -4.83
N PRO A 227 12.34 -19.37 -3.59
CA PRO A 227 13.22 -18.21 -3.37
C PRO A 227 14.66 -18.45 -3.84
N GLY A 228 15.09 -19.72 -3.94
CA GLY A 228 16.39 -20.09 -4.50
C GLY A 228 16.60 -19.66 -5.96
N VAL A 229 15.53 -19.45 -6.74
CA VAL A 229 15.62 -18.92 -8.12
C VAL A 229 16.18 -17.49 -8.11
N LEU A 230 15.80 -16.68 -7.12
CA LEU A 230 16.25 -15.30 -7.00
C LEU A 230 17.76 -15.19 -6.77
N ARG A 231 18.38 -16.23 -6.21
CA ARG A 231 19.82 -16.29 -5.96
C ARG A 231 20.63 -16.71 -7.19
N ASN A 232 19.97 -17.23 -8.22
CA ASN A 232 20.63 -17.73 -9.41
C ASN A 232 20.87 -16.60 -10.42
N SER A 233 22.14 -16.25 -10.66
CA SER A 233 22.50 -15.24 -11.65
C SER A 233 22.26 -15.69 -13.10
N GLN A 234 22.00 -16.98 -13.35
CA GLN A 234 21.56 -17.45 -14.67
C GLN A 234 20.09 -17.12 -14.94
N SER A 235 19.31 -16.83 -13.90
CA SER A 235 17.89 -16.52 -13.99
C SER A 235 17.60 -15.03 -13.82
N GLY A 236 18.61 -14.18 -13.62
CA GLY A 236 18.46 -12.74 -13.35
C GLY A 236 19.72 -12.16 -12.71
N GLU A 237 19.61 -11.10 -11.90
CA GLU A 237 20.78 -10.45 -11.29
C GLU A 237 21.48 -11.29 -10.20
N GLY A 238 20.78 -12.28 -9.62
CA GLY A 238 21.31 -13.08 -8.51
C GLY A 238 21.35 -12.29 -7.20
N TYR A 239 20.21 -12.23 -6.52
CA TYR A 239 20.03 -11.44 -5.31
C TYR A 239 20.50 -12.16 -4.04
N ARG A 240 21.07 -11.38 -3.13
CA ARG A 240 21.14 -11.76 -1.72
C ARG A 240 19.77 -11.54 -1.08
N LEU A 241 19.32 -12.54 -0.32
CA LEU A 241 18.05 -12.53 0.38
C LEU A 241 18.31 -12.37 1.87
N TYR A 242 17.74 -11.32 2.47
CA TYR A 242 17.91 -10.96 3.88
C TYR A 242 16.58 -11.18 4.59
N PHE A 243 16.53 -12.13 5.52
CA PHE A 243 15.30 -12.51 6.21
C PHE A 243 14.76 -11.41 7.11
N GLU A 244 15.64 -10.49 7.55
CA GLU A 244 15.28 -9.27 8.25
C GLU A 244 14.25 -8.43 7.47
N ASN A 245 14.28 -8.48 6.14
CA ASN A 245 13.38 -7.72 5.27
C ASN A 245 11.94 -8.26 5.27
N LEU A 246 11.70 -9.46 5.84
CA LEU A 246 10.38 -10.10 5.89
C LEU A 246 9.66 -9.92 7.23
N MET A 247 10.30 -9.29 8.23
CA MET A 247 9.81 -9.30 9.62
C MET A 247 8.40 -8.72 9.82
N THR A 248 7.95 -7.83 8.93
CA THR A 248 6.60 -7.21 8.96
C THR A 248 5.76 -7.59 7.75
N LYS A 249 6.06 -8.73 7.10
CA LYS A 249 5.50 -9.13 5.81
C LYS A 249 5.04 -10.59 5.84
N PRO A 250 3.78 -10.83 6.25
CA PRO A 250 3.20 -12.16 6.34
C PRO A 250 3.22 -12.91 5.01
N LEU A 251 3.53 -14.21 5.07
CA LEU A 251 3.66 -15.09 3.91
C LEU A 251 2.71 -16.28 4.00
N TYR A 252 1.85 -16.50 3.00
CA TYR A 252 1.10 -17.76 2.86
C TYR A 252 1.70 -18.59 1.71
N ILE A 253 2.52 -19.57 2.08
CA ILE A 253 3.36 -20.35 1.17
C ILE A 253 2.71 -21.70 0.91
N VAL A 254 2.57 -22.08 -0.36
CA VAL A 254 2.02 -23.39 -0.74
C VAL A 254 2.94 -24.06 -1.75
N ASN A 255 3.37 -25.30 -1.50
CA ASN A 255 4.12 -26.10 -2.46
C ASN A 255 3.60 -27.54 -2.51
N GLY A 256 3.67 -28.19 -3.68
CA GLY A 256 3.33 -29.60 -3.82
C GLY A 256 4.43 -30.51 -3.28
N GLU A 257 4.08 -31.59 -2.58
CA GLU A 257 5.06 -32.57 -2.08
C GLU A 257 5.89 -33.23 -3.19
N ILE A 258 5.26 -33.51 -4.34
CA ILE A 258 5.87 -34.21 -5.48
C ILE A 258 6.03 -33.29 -6.70
N ASP A 259 6.02 -31.97 -6.47
CA ASP A 259 6.33 -30.98 -7.48
C ASP A 259 7.73 -31.27 -8.05
N ARG A 260 7.82 -31.37 -9.38
CA ARG A 260 9.06 -31.76 -10.08
C ARG A 260 10.05 -30.62 -10.23
N LEU A 261 9.61 -29.37 -10.04
CA LEU A 261 10.43 -28.18 -10.12
C LEU A 261 10.80 -27.69 -8.72
N TYR A 262 9.78 -27.51 -7.87
CA TYR A 262 9.91 -26.91 -6.54
C TYR A 262 9.19 -27.75 -5.48
N PRO A 263 9.64 -29.00 -5.23
CA PRO A 263 9.04 -29.87 -4.22
C PRO A 263 9.06 -29.20 -2.86
N ALA A 264 8.00 -29.38 -2.06
CA ALA A 264 7.90 -28.80 -0.72
C ALA A 264 9.15 -29.07 0.15
N SER A 265 9.81 -30.22 -0.04
CA SER A 265 11.05 -30.57 0.66
C SER A 265 12.22 -29.61 0.37
N SER A 266 12.29 -28.99 -0.82
CA SER A 266 13.37 -28.05 -1.16
C SER A 266 13.24 -26.72 -0.43
N LEU A 267 12.05 -26.37 0.08
CA LEU A 267 11.82 -25.17 0.88
C LEU A 267 12.11 -25.39 2.37
N GLN A 268 12.36 -26.61 2.86
CA GLN A 268 12.50 -26.88 4.29
C GLN A 268 13.53 -25.99 4.99
N GLY A 269 14.69 -25.77 4.37
CA GLY A 269 15.72 -24.88 4.91
C GLY A 269 15.25 -23.42 5.00
N PHE A 270 14.48 -22.95 4.01
CA PHE A 270 13.91 -21.61 3.99
C PHE A 270 12.85 -21.44 5.08
N ILE A 271 11.89 -22.37 5.17
CA ILE A 271 10.82 -22.36 6.19
C ILE A 271 11.39 -22.45 7.61
N LYS A 272 12.44 -23.26 7.81
CA LYS A 272 13.15 -23.33 9.10
C LYS A 272 13.71 -21.96 9.50
N ILE A 273 14.35 -21.24 8.57
CA ILE A 273 14.89 -19.92 8.87
C ILE A 273 13.76 -18.93 9.17
N LEU A 274 12.65 -18.94 8.42
CA LEU A 274 11.50 -18.08 8.73
C LEU A 274 11.01 -18.28 10.17
N GLY A 275 10.88 -19.54 10.61
CA GLY A 275 10.51 -19.87 11.99
C GLY A 275 11.55 -19.42 13.02
N GLU A 276 12.85 -19.62 12.74
CA GLU A 276 13.94 -19.21 13.63
C GLU A 276 14.08 -17.69 13.76
N THR A 277 13.77 -16.94 12.70
CA THR A 277 13.82 -15.46 12.70
C THR A 277 12.53 -14.81 13.19
N GLY A 278 11.47 -15.60 13.38
CA GLY A 278 10.16 -15.09 13.81
C GLY A 278 9.40 -14.33 12.71
N VAL A 279 9.63 -14.67 11.44
CA VAL A 279 8.83 -14.14 10.33
C VAL A 279 7.46 -14.81 10.37
N GLU A 280 6.40 -14.02 10.34
CA GLU A 280 5.04 -14.53 10.28
C GLU A 280 4.78 -15.25 8.95
N HIS A 281 4.45 -16.54 9.00
CA HIS A 281 4.20 -17.31 7.80
C HIS A 281 3.31 -18.53 8.07
N VAL A 282 2.57 -18.92 7.04
CA VAL A 282 1.93 -20.23 6.90
C VAL A 282 2.66 -20.98 5.79
N PHE A 283 2.99 -22.25 6.03
CA PHE A 283 3.51 -23.14 5.00
C PHE A 283 2.62 -24.38 4.84
N LYS A 284 2.14 -24.61 3.62
CA LYS A 284 1.33 -25.77 3.26
C LYS A 284 2.07 -26.63 2.23
N ALA A 285 2.45 -27.83 2.65
CA ALA A 285 2.88 -28.89 1.75
C ALA A 285 1.65 -29.69 1.31
N ILE A 286 1.28 -29.59 0.03
CA ILE A 286 0.10 -30.27 -0.51
C ILE A 286 0.44 -31.74 -0.76
N LYS A 287 -0.23 -32.63 -0.02
CA LYS A 287 -0.01 -34.08 -0.10
C LYS A 287 -0.21 -34.61 -1.51
N GLY A 288 0.82 -35.23 -2.09
CA GLY A 288 0.79 -35.70 -3.48
C GLY A 288 0.57 -34.61 -4.54
N GLY A 289 0.64 -33.34 -4.16
CA GLY A 289 0.52 -32.20 -5.08
C GLY A 289 1.74 -32.08 -6.00
N GLY A 290 1.50 -31.78 -7.28
CA GLY A 290 2.54 -31.52 -8.28
C GLY A 290 2.75 -30.04 -8.56
N HIS A 291 3.40 -29.72 -9.68
CA HIS A 291 3.58 -28.34 -10.17
C HIS A 291 2.32 -27.82 -10.87
N ASP A 292 1.22 -27.75 -10.14
CA ASP A 292 -0.08 -27.29 -10.62
C ASP A 292 -0.88 -26.66 -9.48
N THR A 293 -2.04 -26.06 -9.81
CA THR A 293 -2.88 -25.32 -8.85
C THR A 293 -4.20 -26.03 -8.54
N ARG A 294 -4.33 -27.35 -8.79
CA ARG A 294 -5.58 -28.10 -8.53
C ARG A 294 -5.99 -28.12 -7.05
N TRP A 295 -5.05 -27.84 -6.15
CA TRP A 295 -5.27 -27.71 -4.72
C TRP A 295 -5.93 -26.39 -4.31
N LEU A 296 -5.89 -25.36 -5.17
CA LEU A 296 -6.34 -24.01 -4.82
C LEU A 296 -7.78 -23.96 -4.26
N PRO A 297 -8.79 -24.64 -4.84
CA PRO A 297 -10.14 -24.62 -4.29
C PRO A 297 -10.24 -25.16 -2.85
N GLY A 298 -9.35 -26.09 -2.46
CA GLY A 298 -9.31 -26.63 -1.11
C GLY A 298 -8.64 -25.69 -0.09
N GLU A 299 -7.78 -24.79 -0.56
CA GLU A 299 -7.07 -23.82 0.26
C GLU A 299 -7.72 -22.42 0.25
N THR A 300 -8.67 -22.15 -0.65
CA THR A 300 -9.26 -20.81 -0.85
C THR A 300 -9.77 -20.20 0.44
N ALA A 301 -10.54 -20.93 1.26
CA ALA A 301 -11.09 -20.38 2.50
C ALA A 301 -9.99 -19.90 3.47
N PHE A 302 -8.90 -20.66 3.62
CA PHE A 302 -7.78 -20.32 4.48
C PHE A 302 -6.94 -19.16 3.92
N ILE A 303 -6.80 -19.09 2.60
CA ILE A 303 -6.14 -17.97 1.93
C ILE A 303 -6.92 -16.68 2.16
N GLU A 304 -8.25 -16.71 2.01
CA GLU A 304 -9.11 -15.55 2.22
C GLU A 304 -9.15 -15.13 3.69
N GLU A 305 -9.21 -16.07 4.62
CA GLU A 305 -9.07 -15.80 6.05
C GLU A 305 -7.72 -15.12 6.36
N PHE A 306 -6.62 -15.64 5.81
CA PHE A 306 -5.30 -15.03 5.99
C PHE A 306 -5.23 -13.59 5.44
N LYS A 307 -5.82 -13.31 4.26
CA LYS A 307 -5.92 -11.93 3.73
C LYS A 307 -6.71 -11.01 4.67
N LEU A 308 -7.78 -11.52 5.28
CA LEU A 308 -8.63 -10.74 6.18
C LEU A 308 -7.91 -10.39 7.48
N GLU A 309 -7.16 -11.34 8.05
CA GLU A 309 -6.45 -11.22 9.32
C GLU A 309 -5.15 -10.41 9.25
N HIS A 310 -4.58 -10.23 8.05
CA HIS A 310 -3.30 -9.55 7.87
C HIS A 310 -3.42 -8.29 6.99
N PRO A 311 -4.18 -7.26 7.42
CA PRO A 311 -4.05 -5.95 6.82
C PRO A 311 -2.64 -5.39 7.07
N ARG A 312 -2.15 -4.56 6.16
CA ARG A 312 -0.86 -3.87 6.31
C ARG A 312 -0.92 -2.95 7.53
N ASP A 313 0.09 -3.04 8.38
CA ASP A 313 0.46 -1.95 9.27
C ASP A 313 1.28 -0.92 8.46
N PRO A 314 0.74 0.27 8.18
CA PRO A 314 1.43 1.29 7.38
C PRO A 314 2.59 1.94 8.13
N LEU A 315 2.55 1.97 9.47
CA LEU A 315 3.44 2.74 10.34
C LEU A 315 3.97 1.90 11.51
N PRO A 316 4.53 0.71 11.26
CA PRO A 316 4.89 -0.23 12.31
C PRO A 316 5.92 0.37 13.27
N GLU A 317 5.81 0.06 14.57
CA GLU A 317 6.73 0.56 15.60
C GLU A 317 8.19 0.17 15.34
N ARG A 318 8.44 -0.96 14.66
CA ARG A 318 9.79 -1.44 14.37
C ARG A 318 9.93 -1.86 12.91
N ILE A 319 11.00 -1.42 12.28
CA ILE A 319 11.41 -1.87 10.95
C ILE A 319 12.85 -2.35 10.99
N ARG A 320 13.09 -3.52 10.40
CA ARG A 320 14.42 -3.98 10.01
C ARG A 320 14.53 -3.94 8.50
N TRP A 321 15.60 -3.35 8.00
CA TRP A 321 15.86 -3.27 6.57
C TRP A 321 17.32 -3.45 6.26
N VAL A 322 17.59 -4.33 5.30
CA VAL A 322 18.93 -4.62 4.78
C VAL A 322 18.96 -4.25 3.31
N ALA A 323 19.89 -3.38 2.95
CA ALA A 323 20.09 -2.91 1.59
C ALA A 323 21.53 -3.15 1.12
N ASP A 324 21.67 -3.57 -0.14
CA ASP A 324 22.97 -3.74 -0.80
C ASP A 324 23.39 -2.48 -1.59
N ARG A 325 22.45 -1.56 -1.81
CA ARG A 325 22.58 -0.38 -2.68
C ARG A 325 21.65 0.74 -2.18
N ILE A 326 21.82 1.95 -2.70
CA ILE A 326 21.11 3.16 -2.26
C ILE A 326 20.29 3.84 -3.37
N ASP A 327 20.47 3.42 -4.61
CA ASP A 327 19.73 3.95 -5.76
C ASP A 327 18.38 3.25 -5.95
N LYS A 328 18.26 2.00 -5.48
CA LYS A 328 17.05 1.16 -5.56
C LYS A 328 16.92 0.24 -4.33
N PHE A 329 15.70 -0.18 -4.00
CA PHE A 329 15.42 -1.15 -2.91
C PHE A 329 15.95 -0.72 -1.53
N ASN A 330 16.11 0.59 -1.32
CA ASN A 330 16.73 1.17 -0.14
C ASN A 330 15.71 1.76 0.85
N ARG A 331 14.41 1.70 0.54
CA ARG A 331 13.32 2.18 1.40
C ARG A 331 12.40 1.02 1.82
N ASN A 332 11.96 1.05 3.07
CA ASN A 332 10.85 0.23 3.57
C ASN A 332 9.97 1.09 4.50
N SER A 333 8.72 1.34 4.11
CA SER A 333 7.78 2.22 4.83
C SER A 333 8.43 3.57 5.20
N TRP A 334 8.50 3.90 6.49
CA TRP A 334 8.97 5.19 7.02
C TRP A 334 10.49 5.28 7.22
N ILE A 335 11.28 4.31 6.76
CA ILE A 335 12.75 4.38 6.76
C ILE A 335 13.36 4.26 5.36
N GLN A 336 14.47 4.97 5.13
CA GLN A 336 15.28 4.86 3.91
C GLN A 336 16.77 4.83 4.26
N ILE A 337 17.53 3.93 3.63
CA ILE A 337 18.98 3.89 3.71
C ILE A 337 19.54 4.75 2.56
N ASP A 338 20.22 5.84 2.90
CA ASP A 338 20.71 6.83 1.93
C ASP A 338 22.22 6.70 1.68
N GLY A 339 22.94 6.10 2.61
CA GLY A 339 24.38 5.91 2.52
C GLY A 339 24.85 4.61 3.15
N LEU A 340 25.85 3.98 2.53
CA LEU A 340 26.49 2.75 3.02
C LEU A 340 27.96 3.02 3.33
N SER A 341 28.40 2.61 4.52
CA SER A 341 29.82 2.51 4.89
C SER A 341 30.42 1.14 4.56
N ARG A 342 29.57 0.10 4.47
CA ARG A 342 29.91 -1.23 3.95
C ARG A 342 28.65 -1.89 3.39
N THR A 343 28.82 -2.90 2.53
CA THR A 343 27.71 -3.61 1.90
C THR A 343 27.62 -5.06 2.42
N PRO A 344 26.44 -5.53 2.88
CA PRO A 344 25.19 -4.78 3.03
C PRO A 344 25.21 -3.82 4.22
N GLY A 345 24.34 -2.80 4.14
CA GLY A 345 23.91 -2.03 5.31
C GLY A 345 22.67 -2.64 5.93
N LEU A 346 22.62 -2.69 7.26
CA LEU A 346 21.46 -3.08 8.04
C LEU A 346 21.04 -1.92 8.94
N LEU A 347 19.75 -1.60 8.90
CA LEU A 347 19.11 -0.62 9.77
C LEU A 347 17.98 -1.32 10.54
N ASP A 348 18.06 -1.32 11.86
CA ASP A 348 16.98 -1.77 12.76
C ASP A 348 16.53 -0.54 13.56
N VAL A 349 15.33 -0.05 13.28
CA VAL A 349 14.76 1.13 13.93
C VAL A 349 13.54 0.71 14.72
N ARG A 350 13.51 1.10 16.00
CA ARG A 350 12.35 1.00 16.86
C ARG A 350 11.94 2.40 17.32
N ARG A 351 10.68 2.75 17.08
CA ARG A 351 10.04 3.97 17.56
C ARG A 351 9.28 3.66 18.85
N GLU A 352 9.48 4.50 19.85
CA GLU A 352 8.71 4.57 21.10
C GLU A 352 8.29 6.03 21.26
N ASP A 353 7.12 6.39 20.74
CA ASP A 353 6.65 7.77 20.63
C ASP A 353 7.71 8.66 19.93
N ASN A 354 8.21 9.70 20.61
CA ASN A 354 9.23 10.62 20.13
C ASN A 354 10.67 10.09 20.17
N LEU A 355 10.89 8.86 20.67
CA LEU A 355 12.21 8.23 20.73
C LEU A 355 12.38 7.23 19.59
N PHE A 356 13.41 7.43 18.78
CA PHE A 356 13.87 6.49 17.78
C PHE A 356 15.17 5.83 18.23
N VAL A 357 15.12 4.53 18.52
CA VAL A 357 16.29 3.71 18.83
C VAL A 357 16.73 2.98 17.58
N VAL A 358 17.94 3.29 17.10
CA VAL A 358 18.50 2.82 15.84
C VAL A 358 19.75 1.98 16.09
N SER A 359 19.75 0.76 15.56
CA SER A 359 20.96 -0.04 15.36
C SER A 359 21.34 -0.01 13.88
N ALA A 360 22.39 0.73 13.56
CA ALA A 360 22.91 0.89 12.21
C ALA A 360 24.23 0.12 12.05
N ARG A 361 24.26 -0.83 11.10
CA ARG A 361 25.45 -1.64 10.78
C ARG A 361 25.77 -1.53 9.31
N GLY A 362 26.85 -0.82 8.97
CA GLY A 362 27.25 -0.60 7.59
C GLY A 362 26.44 0.43 6.82
N VAL A 363 25.58 1.14 7.53
CA VAL A 363 24.88 2.33 7.04
C VAL A 363 25.70 3.55 7.48
N SER A 364 25.90 4.52 6.58
CA SER A 364 26.52 5.81 6.90
C SER A 364 25.49 6.93 7.02
N GLN A 365 24.36 6.82 6.32
CA GLN A 365 23.29 7.80 6.34
C GLN A 365 21.93 7.12 6.13
N PHE A 366 20.90 7.61 6.83
CA PHE A 366 19.53 7.16 6.65
C PHE A 366 18.53 8.30 6.88
N THR A 367 17.31 8.10 6.38
CA THR A 367 16.18 9.01 6.57
C THR A 367 15.10 8.33 7.41
N LEU A 368 14.56 9.07 8.38
CA LEU A 368 13.32 8.73 9.10
C LEU A 368 12.20 9.65 8.62
N LEU A 369 11.06 9.07 8.27
CA LEU A 369 9.85 9.81 7.91
C LEU A 369 8.90 9.84 9.10
N LEU A 370 8.41 11.03 9.45
CA LEU A 370 7.61 11.26 10.65
C LEU A 370 6.15 11.49 10.29
N ASN A 371 5.27 10.71 10.91
CA ASN A 371 3.82 10.86 10.79
C ASN A 371 3.27 11.52 12.07
N PRO A 372 2.40 12.55 11.97
CA PRO A 372 1.89 13.29 13.12
C PRO A 372 0.90 12.50 14.02
N GLU A 373 0.43 11.32 13.60
CA GLU A 373 -0.31 10.40 14.46
C GLU A 373 0.62 9.53 15.33
N GLU A 374 1.91 9.49 14.99
CA GLU A 374 2.91 8.58 15.59
C GLU A 374 3.97 9.29 16.42
N VAL A 375 4.07 10.62 16.31
CA VAL A 375 5.00 11.46 17.08
C VAL A 375 4.31 12.76 17.53
N ASP A 376 4.68 13.27 18.70
CA ASP A 376 4.22 14.56 19.22
C ASP A 376 5.22 15.66 18.85
N PHE A 377 4.93 16.44 17.81
CA PHE A 377 5.77 17.54 17.36
C PHE A 377 5.86 18.73 18.35
N SER A 378 5.06 18.73 19.44
CA SER A 378 5.21 19.70 20.53
C SER A 378 6.37 19.38 21.47
N GLN A 379 6.90 18.15 21.39
CA GLN A 379 8.02 17.66 22.19
C GLN A 379 9.27 17.43 21.31
N PRO A 380 10.47 17.45 21.91
CA PRO A 380 11.68 17.09 21.18
C PRO A 380 11.60 15.67 20.62
N ILE A 381 12.10 15.46 19.41
CA ILE A 381 12.35 14.15 18.83
C ILE A 381 13.76 13.73 19.22
N LEU A 382 13.91 12.52 19.74
CA LEU A 382 15.18 11.95 20.15
C LEU A 382 15.57 10.82 19.19
N VAL A 383 16.78 10.87 18.65
CA VAL A 383 17.33 9.79 17.82
C VAL A 383 18.60 9.28 18.49
N ASN A 384 18.56 8.02 18.90
CA ASN A 384 19.69 7.30 19.44
C ASN A 384 20.20 6.31 18.39
N VAL A 385 21.43 6.50 17.92
CA VAL A 385 22.09 5.61 16.96
C VAL A 385 23.22 4.89 17.65
N ASN A 386 23.15 3.56 17.68
CA ASN A 386 24.17 2.68 18.26
C ASN A 386 24.53 3.04 19.72
N GLY A 387 23.56 3.51 20.50
CA GLY A 387 23.76 3.93 21.90
C GLY A 387 24.06 5.42 22.08
N THR A 388 24.36 6.16 21.02
CA THR A 388 24.66 7.60 21.05
C THR A 388 23.46 8.43 20.63
N THR A 389 23.03 9.38 21.45
CA THR A 389 22.01 10.36 21.04
C THR A 389 22.62 11.34 20.05
N VAL A 390 22.20 11.24 18.79
CA VAL A 390 22.68 12.10 17.68
C VAL A 390 21.78 13.30 17.44
N MET A 391 20.53 13.23 17.93
CA MET A 391 19.54 14.29 17.80
C MET A 391 18.64 14.33 19.04
N ALA A 392 18.34 15.53 19.52
CA ALA A 392 17.40 15.81 20.60
C ALA A 392 16.88 17.25 20.45
N GLU A 393 15.98 17.47 19.49
CA GLU A 393 15.50 18.81 19.13
C GLU A 393 14.02 18.79 18.73
N ASN A 394 13.39 19.97 18.75
CA ASN A 394 12.03 20.13 18.24
C ASN A 394 12.07 20.13 16.71
N VAL A 395 11.29 19.25 16.10
CA VAL A 395 11.17 19.13 14.64
C VAL A 395 9.92 19.91 14.21
N SER A 396 10.02 20.67 13.13
CA SER A 396 8.86 21.37 12.56
C SER A 396 8.27 20.57 11.41
N GLU A 397 6.94 20.52 11.36
CA GLU A 397 6.21 19.94 10.24
C GLU A 397 6.28 20.85 8.99
N ASN A 398 6.24 20.24 7.81
CA ASN A 398 6.42 20.91 6.53
C ASN A 398 5.42 20.38 5.47
N LYS A 399 4.71 21.30 4.81
CA LYS A 399 3.70 20.99 3.79
C LYS A 399 4.33 20.36 2.55
N GLU A 400 5.50 20.82 2.13
CA GLU A 400 6.21 20.29 0.98
C GLU A 400 6.68 18.85 1.21
N THR A 401 7.10 18.50 2.43
CA THR A 401 7.40 17.12 2.83
C THR A 401 6.16 16.23 2.72
N LEU A 402 5.00 16.70 3.21
CA LEU A 402 3.73 16.00 3.06
C LEU A 402 3.40 15.73 1.59
N LEU A 403 3.42 16.76 0.74
CA LEU A 403 3.10 16.63 -0.68
C LEU A 403 4.10 15.74 -1.42
N LYS A 404 5.40 15.85 -1.14
CA LYS A 404 6.46 15.00 -1.70
C LYS A 404 6.18 13.52 -1.45
N TRP A 405 5.88 13.13 -0.22
CA TRP A 405 5.65 11.73 0.12
C TRP A 405 4.25 11.24 -0.26
N ALA A 406 3.22 12.09 -0.16
CA ALA A 406 1.89 11.79 -0.67
C ALA A 406 1.92 11.46 -2.17
N GLN A 407 2.67 12.22 -2.99
CA GLN A 407 2.85 11.90 -4.41
C GLN A 407 3.64 10.60 -4.63
N LYS A 408 4.62 10.34 -3.77
CA LYS A 408 5.48 9.16 -3.88
C LYS A 408 4.72 7.87 -3.58
N ASP A 409 3.70 7.89 -2.73
CA ASP A 409 3.05 6.66 -2.27
C ASP A 409 1.57 6.57 -2.70
N LEU A 410 0.91 7.72 -2.92
CA LEU A 410 -0.55 7.84 -3.11
C LEU A 410 -1.29 6.96 -2.10
N ASP A 411 -0.93 7.12 -0.83
CA ASP A 411 -1.38 6.26 0.25
C ASP A 411 -1.84 7.11 1.44
N ARG A 412 -3.17 7.14 1.67
CA ARG A 412 -3.78 7.93 2.75
C ARG A 412 -3.41 7.42 4.14
N LYS A 413 -2.88 6.20 4.23
CA LYS A 413 -2.47 5.57 5.49
C LYS A 413 -0.99 5.79 5.80
N MET A 414 -0.19 6.27 4.83
CA MET A 414 1.26 6.46 4.96
C MET A 414 1.66 7.88 4.52
N LEU A 415 1.20 8.87 5.28
CA LEU A 415 1.50 10.29 5.09
C LEU A 415 2.61 10.75 6.05
N PHE A 416 3.47 11.68 5.65
CA PHE A 416 4.59 12.15 6.49
C PHE A 416 4.73 13.66 6.43
N THR A 417 4.75 14.34 7.57
CA THR A 417 4.84 15.81 7.63
C THR A 417 6.24 16.31 7.94
N ALA A 418 7.19 15.42 8.28
CA ALA A 418 8.60 15.77 8.42
C ALA A 418 9.51 14.59 8.01
N GLU A 419 10.74 14.92 7.63
CA GLU A 419 11.79 13.93 7.33
C GLU A 419 13.09 14.31 8.04
N LEU A 420 13.76 13.32 8.62
CA LEU A 420 15.01 13.50 9.35
C LEU A 420 16.14 12.78 8.62
N ASN A 421 17.11 13.55 8.14
CA ASN A 421 18.33 13.02 7.53
C ASN A 421 19.39 12.83 8.60
N VAL A 422 19.70 11.58 8.94
CA VAL A 422 20.58 11.24 10.06
C VAL A 422 21.90 10.64 9.55
N GLN A 423 23.01 11.22 9.98
CA GLN A 423 24.35 10.66 9.78
C GLN A 423 24.65 9.67 10.90
N VAL A 424 25.18 8.49 10.54
CA VAL A 424 25.62 7.48 11.51
C VAL A 424 26.99 7.91 12.04
N PRO A 425 27.17 8.10 13.35
CA PRO A 425 28.49 8.40 13.93
C PRO A 425 29.48 7.28 13.67
N ASP A 426 30.77 7.64 13.59
CA ASP A 426 31.89 6.70 13.38
C ASP A 426 32.02 5.64 14.48
#